data_AF-A0A6P0T4G3-F1
#
_entry.id   AF-A0A6P0T4G3-F1
#
_cell.length_a   1.000
_cell.length_b   1.000
_cell.length_c   1.000
_cell.angle_alpha   90.00
_cell.angle_beta   90.00
_cell.angle_gamma   90.00
#
_symmetry.space_group_name_H-M   'P 1'
#
loop_
_entity.id
_entity.type
_entity.pdbx_description
1 polymer ?
#
loop_
_entity_poly.entity_id
_entity_poly.type
_entity_poly.pdbx_seq_one_letter_code
_entity_poly.pdbx_strand_id
1 'polypeptide(L)' 'MAQVTVNQDESIEAALRRFKRRVSKAGIFSDLKRTRHYETPAEKRKRKASSRRRR' A
#
# COMPACT_ATOMS: atom_id res chain seq x y z
N MET A 1 -6.99 2.83 -4.40
CA MET A 1 -8.11 2.35 -3.57
C MET A 1 -8.16 0.83 -3.67
N ALA A 2 -8.41 0.11 -2.57
CA ALA A 2 -8.49 -1.35 -2.56
C ALA A 2 -9.93 -1.78 -2.23
N GLN A 3 -10.55 -2.56 -3.11
CA GLN A 3 -11.89 -3.10 -2.93
C GLN A 3 -11.83 -4.62 -3.04
N VAL A 4 -12.58 -5.32 -2.18
CA VAL A 4 -12.75 -6.77 -2.20
C VAL A 4 -14.23 -7.06 -2.02
N THR A 5 -14.82 -7.76 -3.00
CA THR A 5 -16.18 -8.29 -2.91
C THR A 5 -16.11 -9.63 -2.17
N VAL A 6 -16.95 -9.81 -1.15
CA VAL A 6 -17.04 -11.04 -0.37
C VAL A 6 -18.06 -11.98 -1.04
N ASN A 7 -17.74 -13.27 -1.12
CA ASN A 7 -18.66 -14.27 -1.67
C ASN A 7 -19.57 -14.81 -0.56
N GLN A 8 -20.76 -15.33 -0.93
CA GLN A 8 -21.76 -15.81 0.05
C GLN A 8 -21.24 -16.96 0.94
N ASP A 9 -20.40 -17.85 0.42
CA ASP A 9 -19.85 -19.00 1.16
C ASP A 9 -18.44 -18.75 1.73
N GLU A 10 -17.99 -17.50 1.81
CA GLU A 10 -16.65 -17.18 2.29
C GLU A 10 -16.60 -16.88 3.78
N SER A 11 -15.64 -17.50 4.49
CA SER A 11 -15.30 -17.08 5.86
C SER A 11 -14.73 -15.66 5.89
N ILE A 12 -15.16 -14.86 6.87
CA ILE A 12 -14.70 -13.49 7.11
C ILE A 12 -13.17 -13.40 7.16
N GLU A 13 -12.50 -14.40 7.74
CA GLU A 13 -11.04 -14.40 7.85
C GLU A 13 -10.34 -14.49 6.49
N ALA A 14 -10.90 -15.29 5.58
CA ALA A 14 -10.40 -15.40 4.20
C ALA A 14 -10.59 -14.07 3.45
N ALA A 15 -11.73 -13.42 3.60
CA ALA A 15 -12.02 -12.12 3.01
C ALA A 15 -11.03 -11.05 3.52
N LEU A 16 -10.79 -11.00 4.83
CA LEU A 16 -9.83 -10.09 5.47
C LEU A 16 -8.40 -10.33 4.99
N ARG A 17 -7.98 -11.59 4.83
CA ARG A 17 -6.66 -11.94 4.31
C ARG A 17 -6.47 -11.44 2.87
N ARG A 18 -7.50 -11.57 2.01
CA ARG A 18 -7.45 -11.03 0.63
C ARG A 18 -7.44 -9.51 0.64
N PHE A 19 -8.24 -8.88 1.48
CA PHE A 19 -8.25 -7.42 1.64
C PHE A 19 -6.88 -6.89 2.07
N LYS A 20 -6.27 -7.47 3.10
CA LYS A 20 -4.92 -7.09 3.57
C LYS A 20 -3.87 -7.21 2.45
N ARG A 21 -3.93 -8.27 1.63
CA ARG A 21 -3.07 -8.44 0.46
C ARG A 21 -3.32 -7.36 -0.59
N ARG A 22 -4.57 -7.04 -0.90
CA ARG A 22 -4.95 -5.99 -1.87
C ARG A 22 -4.48 -4.60 -1.39
N VAL A 23 -4.68 -4.26 -0.12
CA VAL A 23 -4.21 -3.01 0.50
C VAL A 23 -2.69 -2.89 0.44
N SER A 24 -1.98 -3.98 0.77
CA SER A 24 -0.52 -4.03 0.69
C SER A 24 -0.01 -3.86 -0.74
N LYS A 25 -0.58 -4.60 -1.71
CA LYS A 25 -0.24 -4.49 -3.13
C LYS A 25 -0.51 -3.10 -3.70
N ALA A 26 -1.58 -2.45 -3.24
CA ALA A 26 -1.92 -1.09 -3.63
C ALA A 26 -0.99 -0.02 -3.02
N GLY A 27 -0.07 -0.39 -2.11
CA GLY A 27 0.92 0.53 -1.55
C GLY A 27 0.33 1.63 -0.66
N ILE A 28 -0.92 1.47 -0.20
CA ILE A 28 -1.68 2.54 0.48
C ILE A 28 -0.92 3.04 1.72
N PHE A 29 -0.36 2.14 2.53
CA PHE A 29 0.41 2.54 3.72
C PHE A 29 1.71 3.29 3.38
N SER A 30 2.34 2.95 2.25
CA SER A 30 3.55 3.65 1.78
C SER A 30 3.21 5.06 1.31
N ASP A 31 2.08 5.23 0.62
CA ASP A 31 1.59 6.54 0.22
C ASP A 31 1.20 7.40 1.42
N LEU A 32 0.48 6.82 2.39
CA LEU A 32 0.07 7.51 3.62
C LEU A 32 1.28 8.05 4.40
N LYS A 33 2.36 7.27 4.50
CA LYS A 33 3.62 7.71 5.12
C LYS A 33 4.30 8.83 4.32
N ARG A 34 4.28 8.74 2.99
CA ARG A 34 4.88 9.72 2.07
C ARG A 34 4.17 11.07 2.09
N THR A 35 2.84 11.08 2.22
CA THR A 35 2.04 12.31 2.14
C THR A 35 1.78 12.95 3.50
N ARG A 36 2.21 12.33 4.61
CA ARG A 36 1.99 12.84 5.97
C ARG A 36 2.63 14.22 6.20
N HIS A 37 3.72 14.51 5.51
CA HIS A 37 4.40 15.81 5.54
C HIS A 37 4.95 16.13 4.15
N TYR A 38 5.28 17.40 3.93
CA TYR A 38 5.92 17.81 2.69
C TYR A 38 7.36 17.27 2.63
N GLU A 39 7.70 16.59 1.54
CA GLU A 39 9.08 16.26 1.17
C GLU A 39 9.61 17.29 0.15
N THR A 40 10.81 17.81 0.40
CA THR A 40 11.56 18.65 -0.55
C THR A 40 11.92 17.87 -1.82
N PRO A 41 12.28 18.55 -2.93
CA PRO A 41 12.70 17.87 -4.16
C PRO A 41 13.89 16.91 -3.98
N ALA A 42 14.84 17.26 -3.11
CA ALA A 42 16.01 16.43 -2.82
C ALA A 42 15.62 15.14 -2.08
N GLU A 43 14.77 15.24 -1.06
CA GLU A 43 14.27 14.09 -0.31
C GLU A 43 13.45 13.15 -1.20
N LYS A 44 12.61 13.71 -2.08
CA LYS A 44 11.87 12.94 -3.10
C LYS A 44 12.82 12.15 -4.00
N ARG A 45 13.93 12.74 -4.46
CA ARG A 45 14.95 12.05 -5.28
C ARG A 45 15.62 10.91 -4.49
N LYS A 46 16.05 11.19 -3.25
CA LYS A 46 16.68 10.20 -2.36
C LYS A 46 15.76 9.00 -2.10
N ARG A 47 14.49 9.24 -1.80
CA ARG A 47 13.48 8.17 -1.59
C ARG A 47 13.20 7.36 -2.85
N LYS A 48 13.10 8.01 -4.02
CA LYS A 48 12.94 7.29 -5.30
C LYS A 48 14.13 6.39 -5.58
N ALA A 49 15.35 6.86 -5.34
CA ALA A 49 16.56 6.06 -5.52
C ALA A 49 16.61 4.86 -4.56
N SER A 50 16.30 5.05 -3.28
CA SER A 50 16.26 3.95 -2.31
C SER A 50 15.15 2.93 -2.62
N SER A 51 13.99 3.39 -3.07
CA SER A 51 12.90 2.51 -3.51
C SER A 51 13.24 1.67 -4.74
N ARG A 52 14.07 2.21 -5.65
CA ARG A 52 14.58 1.48 -6.82
C ARG A 52 15.59 0.40 -6.44
N ARG A 53 16.47 0.68 -5.47
CA ARG A 53 17.47 -0.29 -4.99
C ARG A 53 16.87 -1.44 -4.19
N ARG A 54 15.73 -1.21 -3.52
CA ARG A 54 15.03 -2.22 -2.69
C ARG A 54 14.01 -3.05 -3.47
N ARG A 55 13.69 -2.64 -4.69
CA ARG A 55 12.77 -3.37 -5.59
C ARG A 55 13.53 -4.49 -6.28
#